data_AF-A0A7J9V6P5-F1
#
_entry.id   AF-A0A7J9V6P5-F1
#
_cell.length_a   1.000
_cell.length_b   1.000
_cell.length_c   1.000
_cell.angle_alpha   90.00
_cell.angle_beta   90.00
_cell.angle_gamma   90.00
#
_symmetry.space_group_name_H-M   'P 1'
#
loop_
_entity.id
_entity.type
_entity.pdbx_description
1 polymer ?
#
loop_
_entity_poly.entity_id
_entity_poly.type
_entity_poly.pdbx_seq_one_letter_code
_entity_poly.pdbx_strand_id
1 'polypeptide(L)'
;MNVESIAKWLTAIGVPSEVVSIGAEADNAWCVLRAERQVSVGDDQARQETVWEVFWREQGNRYDWACFSSEQVACNYLFGRLAWTQVARGAVGLLPPKENEPV
;
A
#
# COMPACT_ATOMS: atom_id res chain seq x y z
N MET A 1 1.83 -7.89 7.39
CA MET A 1 1.19 -6.55 7.37
C MET A 1 -0.20 -6.71 6.78
N ASN A 2 -1.17 -5.93 7.23
CA ASN A 2 -2.58 -5.95 6.79
C ASN A 2 -3.13 -4.51 6.76
N VAL A 3 -4.37 -4.30 6.33
CA VAL A 3 -4.94 -2.95 6.18
C VAL A 3 -5.08 -2.19 7.50
N GLU A 4 -5.26 -2.91 8.61
CA GLU A 4 -5.37 -2.32 9.95
C GLU A 4 -4.01 -1.80 10.48
N SER A 5 -2.92 -2.47 10.08
CA SER A 5 -1.57 -2.15 10.57
C SER A 5 -0.79 -1.22 9.64
N ILE A 6 -1.06 -1.24 8.33
CA ILE A 6 -0.26 -0.50 7.35
C ILE A 6 -0.24 1.01 7.60
N ALA A 7 -1.36 1.62 8.00
CA ALA A 7 -1.41 3.05 8.31
C ALA A 7 -0.37 3.43 9.38
N LYS A 8 -0.27 2.63 10.45
CA LYS A 8 0.69 2.85 11.53
C LYS A 8 2.13 2.77 11.04
N TRP A 9 2.43 1.78 10.20
CA TRP A 9 3.77 1.61 9.64
C TRP A 9 4.15 2.73 8.69
N LEU A 10 3.22 3.19 7.85
CA LEU A 10 3.42 4.32 6.95
C LEU A 10 3.68 5.62 7.74
N THR A 11 2.90 5.88 8.78
CA THR A 11 3.17 7.01 9.70
C THR A 11 4.56 6.89 10.33
N ALA A 12 4.96 5.69 10.78
CA ALA A 12 6.26 5.49 11.42
C ALA A 12 7.46 5.78 10.50
N ILE A 13 7.30 5.65 9.19
CA ILE A 13 8.33 5.99 8.19
C ILE A 13 8.18 7.41 7.61
N GLY A 14 7.31 8.25 8.19
CA GLY A 14 7.14 9.65 7.79
C GLY A 14 6.25 9.87 6.57
N VAL A 15 5.41 8.90 6.20
CA VAL A 15 4.38 9.10 5.17
C VAL A 15 3.22 9.90 5.77
N PRO A 16 2.83 11.03 5.16
CA PRO A 16 1.67 11.79 5.61
C PRO A 16 0.37 10.99 5.46
N SER A 17 -0.53 11.07 6.43
CA SER A 17 -1.79 10.31 6.40
C SER A 17 -2.71 10.73 5.26
N GLU A 18 -2.62 11.99 4.82
CA GLU A 18 -3.44 12.58 3.77
C GLU A 18 -3.14 12.01 2.37
N VAL A 19 -1.97 11.40 2.15
CA VAL A 19 -1.61 10.79 0.86
C VAL A 19 -1.94 9.29 0.81
N VAL A 20 -2.68 8.77 1.80
CA VAL A 20 -3.05 7.36 1.91
C VAL A 20 -4.52 7.24 2.28
N SER A 21 -5.26 6.41 1.55
CA SER A 21 -6.65 6.08 1.85
C SER A 21 -6.83 4.56 1.89
N ILE A 22 -7.44 4.06 2.96
CA ILE A 22 -7.64 2.63 3.19
C ILE A 22 -9.14 2.36 3.29
N GLY A 23 -9.64 1.45 2.46
CA GLY A 23 -11.06 1.05 2.42
C GLY A 23 -11.98 2.04 1.70
N ALA A 24 -11.47 3.20 1.27
CA ALA A 24 -12.20 4.17 0.47
C ALA A 24 -11.30 4.80 -0.60
N GLU A 25 -11.92 5.28 -1.68
CA GLU A 25 -11.24 6.12 -2.66
C GLU A 25 -11.12 7.55 -2.14
N ALA A 26 -9.96 8.17 -2.34
CA ALA A 26 -9.75 9.60 -2.10
C ALA A 26 -8.86 10.16 -3.22
N ASP A 27 -9.17 11.36 -3.73
CA ASP A 27 -8.29 12.03 -4.69
C ASP A 27 -6.98 12.47 -4.03
N ASN A 28 -5.91 12.49 -4.81
CA ASN A 28 -4.55 12.80 -4.40
C ASN A 28 -4.03 11.87 -3.29
N ALA A 29 -4.44 10.59 -3.33
CA ALA A 29 -4.03 9.59 -2.37
C ALA A 29 -3.76 8.23 -3.01
N TRP A 30 -2.85 7.48 -2.40
CA TRP A 30 -2.72 6.04 -2.62
C TRP A 30 -3.86 5.32 -1.92
N CYS A 31 -4.70 4.65 -2.69
CA CYS A 31 -5.86 3.92 -2.22
C CYS A 31 -5.55 2.42 -2.11
N VAL A 32 -6.02 1.78 -1.02
CA VAL A 32 -6.10 0.32 -0.89
C VAL A 32 -7.56 -0.08 -0.68
N LEU A 33 -8.13 -0.86 -1.59
CA LEU A 33 -9.53 -1.28 -1.54
C LEU A 33 -9.68 -2.79 -1.53
N ARG A 34 -10.57 -3.29 -0.67
CA ARG A 34 -11.12 -4.64 -0.79
C ARG A 34 -12.18 -4.63 -1.89
N ALA A 35 -12.06 -5.52 -2.85
CA ALA A 35 -13.07 -5.72 -3.89
C ALA A 35 -13.41 -7.20 -4.02
N GLU A 36 -14.59 -7.51 -4.55
CA GLU A 36 -14.93 -8.85 -5.01
C GLU A 36 -14.82 -8.85 -6.53
N ARG A 37 -14.11 -9.83 -7.08
CA ARG A 37 -13.96 -10.02 -8.52
C ARG A 37 -14.53 -11.36 -8.93
N GLN A 38 -15.29 -11.34 -10.01
CA GLN A 38 -15.76 -12.57 -10.65
C GLN A 38 -14.63 -13.20 -11.46
N VAL A 39 -14.30 -14.45 -11.17
CA VAL A 39 -13.26 -15.24 -11.83
C VAL A 39 -13.90 -16.47 -12.46
N SER A 40 -13.67 -16.68 -13.75
CA SER A 40 -14.16 -17.87 -14.46
C SER A 40 -13.38 -19.10 -14.02
N VAL A 41 -14.10 -20.16 -13.63
CA VAL A 41 -13.54 -21.44 -13.17
C VAL A 41 -13.86 -22.59 -14.13
N GLY A 42 -14.45 -22.27 -15.29
CA GLY A 42 -14.84 -23.17 -16.37
C GLY A 42 -15.74 -22.45 -17.37
N ASP A 43 -16.20 -23.16 -18.40
CA ASP A 43 -16.89 -22.57 -19.55
C ASP A 43 -18.21 -21.84 -19.18
N ASP A 44 -18.89 -22.26 -18.10
CA ASP A 44 -20.16 -21.66 -17.64
C ASP A 44 -20.19 -21.39 -16.11
N GLN A 45 -19.03 -21.41 -15.44
CA GLN A 45 -18.96 -21.21 -13.99
C GLN A 45 -18.07 -20.04 -13.63
N ALA A 46 -18.58 -19.19 -12.76
CA ALA A 46 -17.84 -18.09 -12.19
C ALA A 46 -17.94 -18.08 -10.68
N ARG A 47 -16.82 -17.78 -10.03
CA ARG A 47 -16.70 -17.66 -8.59
C ARG A 47 -16.40 -16.21 -8.23
N GLN A 48 -16.95 -15.76 -7.12
CA GLN A 48 -16.52 -14.50 -6.49
C GLN A 48 -15.25 -14.76 -5.69
N GLU A 49 -14.21 -13.99 -5.98
CA GLU A 49 -12.95 -13.98 -5.25
C GLU A 49 -12.68 -12.59 -4.69
N THR A 50 -12.32 -12.55 -3.41
CA THR A 50 -11.87 -11.32 -2.79
C THR A 50 -10.49 -10.96 -3.32
N VAL A 51 -10.35 -9.72 -3.77
CA VAL A 51 -9.10 -9.13 -4.24
C VAL A 51 -8.85 -7.79 -3.53
N TRP A 52 -7.62 -7.34 -3.61
CA TRP A 52 -7.15 -6.08 -3.07
C TRP A 52 -6.56 -5.24 -4.18
N GLU A 53 -7.15 -4.06 -4.40
CA GLU A 53 -6.70 -3.10 -5.40
C GLU A 53 -5.86 -2.02 -4.75
N VAL A 54 -4.72 -1.69 -5.35
CA VAL A 54 -3.82 -0.61 -4.92
C VAL A 54 -3.59 0.33 -6.09
N PHE A 55 -3.84 1.63 -5.93
CA PHE A 55 -3.69 2.61 -7.01
C PHE A 55 -3.49 4.02 -6.47
N TRP A 56 -2.88 4.89 -7.26
CA TRP A 56 -2.94 6.33 -7.03
C TRP A 56 -4.19 6.88 -7.69
N ARG A 57 -4.96 7.70 -6.96
CA ARG A 57 -6.14 8.36 -7.52
C ARG A 57 -5.89 9.84 -7.66
N GLU A 58 -6.10 10.36 -8.86
CA GLU A 58 -5.95 11.78 -9.16
C GLU A 58 -6.96 12.21 -10.21
N GLN A 59 -7.70 13.27 -9.90
CA GLN A 59 -8.75 13.83 -10.77
C GLN A 59 -9.76 12.76 -11.25
N GLY A 60 -10.13 11.84 -10.35
CA GLY A 60 -11.05 10.75 -10.65
C GLY A 60 -10.48 9.59 -11.47
N ASN A 61 -9.22 9.64 -11.90
CA ASN A 61 -8.55 8.56 -12.61
C ASN A 61 -7.73 7.70 -11.66
N ARG A 62 -7.66 6.39 -11.94
CA ARG A 62 -6.80 5.44 -11.23
C ARG A 62 -5.51 5.22 -12.03
N TYR A 63 -4.39 5.62 -11.46
CA TYR A 63 -3.06 5.42 -12.00
C TYR A 63 -2.34 4.31 -11.25
N ASP A 64 -1.34 3.73 -11.90
CA ASP A 64 -0.43 2.76 -11.26
C ASP A 64 -1.18 1.59 -10.57
N TRP A 65 -2.31 1.21 -11.16
CA TRP A 65 -3.22 0.23 -10.59
C TRP A 65 -2.60 -1.17 -10.58
N ALA A 66 -2.68 -1.81 -9.42
CA ALA A 66 -2.29 -3.20 -9.20
C ALA A 66 -3.39 -3.93 -8.42
N CYS A 67 -3.55 -5.22 -8.69
CA CYS A 67 -4.57 -6.06 -8.07
C CYS A 67 -3.93 -7.35 -7.54
N PHE A 68 -4.27 -7.71 -6.30
CA PHE A 68 -3.68 -8.83 -5.58
C PHE A 68 -4.77 -9.70 -4.95
N SER A 69 -4.57 -11.02 -4.92
CA SER A 69 -5.45 -11.94 -4.18
C SER A 69 -5.17 -12.00 -2.68
N SER A 70 -4.05 -11.43 -2.22
CA SER A 70 -3.62 -11.43 -0.84
C SER A 70 -3.55 -10.01 -0.28
N GLU A 71 -4.24 -9.79 0.83
CA GLU A 71 -4.20 -8.54 1.60
C GLU A 71 -2.76 -8.18 1.97
N GLN A 72 -2.00 -9.15 2.47
CA GLN A 72 -0.64 -8.95 2.92
C GLN A 72 0.29 -8.50 1.78
N VAL A 73 0.12 -9.08 0.59
CA VAL A 73 0.91 -8.70 -0.59
C VAL A 73 0.56 -7.29 -1.05
N ALA A 74 -0.74 -6.94 -1.09
CA ALA A 74 -1.18 -5.58 -1.42
C ALA A 74 -0.61 -4.54 -0.44
N CYS A 75 -0.66 -4.83 0.87
CA CYS A 75 -0.10 -3.95 1.88
C CYS A 75 1.42 -3.81 1.77
N ASN A 76 2.15 -4.91 1.55
CA ASN A 76 3.59 -4.86 1.36
C ASN A 76 3.98 -4.10 0.08
N TYR A 77 3.20 -4.23 -0.98
CA TYR A 77 3.40 -3.50 -2.23
C TYR A 77 3.26 -1.98 -2.00
N LEU A 78 2.18 -1.54 -1.36
CA LEU A 78 1.99 -0.13 -1.03
C LEU A 78 3.12 0.39 -0.11
N PHE A 79 3.41 -0.36 0.97
CA PHE A 79 4.46 0.00 1.91
C PHE A 79 5.81 0.17 1.22
N GLY A 80 6.22 -0.78 0.37
CA GLY A 80 7.47 -0.71 -0.37
C GLY A 80 7.55 0.53 -1.28
N ARG A 81 6.46 0.86 -1.98
CA ARG A 81 6.40 2.03 -2.87
C ARG A 81 6.57 3.35 -2.13
N LEU A 82 5.90 3.48 -0.98
CA LEU A 82 5.97 4.67 -0.15
C LEU A 82 7.28 4.74 0.65
N ALA A 83 7.78 3.61 1.14
CA ALA A 83 9.09 3.52 1.78
C ALA A 83 10.22 3.96 0.83
N TRP A 84 10.18 3.52 -0.43
CA TRP A 84 11.13 4.01 -1.44
C TRP A 84 11.08 5.53 -1.60
N THR A 85 9.88 6.12 -1.59
CA THR A 85 9.72 7.58 -1.69
C THR A 85 10.32 8.30 -0.46
N GLN A 86 10.19 7.71 0.73
CA GLN A 86 10.79 8.24 1.95
C GLN A 86 12.33 8.10 1.95
N VAL A 87 12.86 7.00 1.45
CA VAL A 87 14.30 6.80 1.23
C VAL A 87 14.84 7.84 0.25
N ALA A 88 14.19 8.02 -0.89
CA ALA A 88 14.61 9.00 -1.91
C ALA A 88 14.60 10.44 -1.40
N ARG A 89 13.77 10.75 -0.40
CA ARG A 89 13.69 12.06 0.27
C ARG A 89 14.66 12.19 1.47
N GLY A 90 15.37 11.13 1.84
CA GLY A 90 16.23 11.10 3.03
C GLY A 90 15.49 11.02 4.37
N ALA A 91 14.18 10.78 4.36
CA ALA A 91 13.37 10.64 5.58
C ALA A 91 13.57 9.27 6.27
N VAL A 92 13.94 8.24 5.50
CA VAL A 92 14.34 6.92 6.01
C VAL A 92 15.80 6.68 5.62
N GLY A 93 16.65 6.37 6.61
CA GLY A 93 18.10 6.25 6.42
C GLY A 93 18.78 5.45 7.54
N LEU A 94 20.10 5.54 7.59
CA LEU A 94 20.90 4.85 8.60
C LEU A 94 20.55 5.37 10.00
N LEU A 95 20.46 4.45 10.96
CA LEU A 95 20.43 4.84 12.36
C LEU A 95 21.76 5.52 12.71
N PRO A 96 21.74 6.57 13.53
CA PRO A 96 22.98 7.14 14.04
C PRO A 96 23.80 6.02 14.74
N PRO A 97 25.14 6.08 14.68
CA PRO A 97 25.98 5.14 15.40
C PRO A 97 25.54 5.09 16.86
N LYS A 98 25.57 3.91 17.49
CA LYS A 98 25.37 3.81 18.93
C LYS A 98 26.48 4.64 19.59
N GLU A 99 26.10 5.75 20.20
CA GLU A 99 26.94 6.49 21.13
C GLU A 99 27.36 5.46 22.21
N ASN A 100 28.66 5.11 22.26
CA ASN A 100 29.31 4.10 23.14
C ASN A 100 29.80 2.77 22.52
N GLU A 101 30.42 2.75 21.33
CA GLU A 101 31.32 1.66 20.94
C GLU A 101 32.75 2.23 20.77
N PRO A 102 33.72 1.87 21.64
CA PRO A 102 35.10 2.34 21.47
C PRO A 102 35.75 1.63 20.27
N VAL A 103 36.42 2.42 19.44
CA VAL A 103 37.27 1.99 18.31
C VAL A 103 38.51 1.24 18.81
#